data_AF-A0A923HV21-F1
#
_entry.id   AF-A0A923HV21-F1
#
_cell.length_a   1.000
_cell.length_b   1.000
_cell.length_c   1.000
_cell.angle_alpha   90.00
_cell.angle_beta   90.00
_cell.angle_gamma   90.00
#
_symmetry.space_group_name_H-M   'P 1'
#
loop_
_entity.id
_entity.type
_entity.pdbx_description
1 polymer ?
#
loop_
_entity_poly.entity_id
_entity_poly.type
_entity_poly.pdbx_seq_one_letter_code
_entity_poly.pdbx_strand_id
1 'polypeptide(L)'
;MKLNKKTGLLGALVGLVLVGCGGFVYTTVGGKVTGLTTGSTIVLKNETNYTKTLSADGEFSFRVASNGTYSISVATQPNPVNCTVANGSGTMRGETPVTNIDVKCVPNVQLGGTLTNLPSSASLILAVNGDTSYRTTLTANGPFSLARYVVDGQTYKVEVASPPAGQVCAVTNGSGTASLASPATNVGVNCFAGVPIGGTLSGLKANTLLTLTNNTNDTYNLLADGVFTFLFSLADGQSYDVQVATQPTGQKCTVNNGKGIASLANPTPASAISVTCVAG
;
A
#
# COMPACT_ATOMS: atom_id res chain seq x y z
N MET A 1 -59.96 10.77 -73.79
CA MET A 1 -59.15 10.08 -74.83
C MET A 1 -57.95 9.45 -74.14
N LYS A 2 -57.53 8.28 -74.63
CA LYS A 2 -56.68 7.26 -74.01
C LYS A 2 -55.26 7.72 -73.62
N LEU A 3 -54.74 7.03 -72.60
CA LEU A 3 -53.34 6.80 -72.19
C LEU A 3 -52.24 7.14 -73.21
N ASN A 4 -51.12 7.66 -72.73
CA ASN A 4 -49.88 6.87 -72.77
C ASN A 4 -48.78 7.33 -71.79
N LYS A 5 -48.13 6.31 -71.23
CA LYS A 5 -47.12 6.29 -70.17
C LYS A 5 -45.72 6.41 -70.79
N LYS A 6 -44.84 7.29 -70.28
CA LYS A 6 -43.39 7.13 -70.39
C LYS A 6 -42.68 7.63 -69.13
N THR A 7 -42.13 6.65 -68.42
CA THR A 7 -41.20 6.69 -67.30
C THR A 7 -39.92 7.45 -67.65
N GLY A 8 -39.55 8.44 -66.83
CA GLY A 8 -38.27 9.14 -66.85
C GLY A 8 -37.61 9.07 -65.48
N LEU A 9 -36.47 8.39 -65.42
CA LEU A 9 -35.62 8.17 -64.26
C LEU A 9 -35.06 9.51 -63.75
N LEU A 10 -35.33 9.88 -62.49
CA LEU A 10 -34.62 10.94 -61.77
C LEU A 10 -33.86 10.28 -60.61
N GLY A 11 -32.56 10.08 -60.83
CA GLY A 11 -31.65 9.59 -59.81
C GLY A 11 -31.48 10.62 -58.70
N ALA A 12 -31.86 10.25 -57.48
CA ALA A 12 -31.47 11.00 -56.29
C ALA A 12 -30.04 10.62 -55.93
N LEU A 13 -29.10 11.56 -56.11
CA LEU A 13 -27.79 11.48 -55.49
C LEU A 13 -28.00 11.57 -53.97
N VAL A 14 -27.94 10.42 -53.28
CA VAL A 14 -27.71 10.41 -51.84
C VAL A 14 -26.23 10.72 -51.65
N GLY A 15 -25.92 12.00 -51.48
CA GLY A 15 -24.62 12.42 -51.00
C GLY A 15 -24.41 11.83 -49.61
N LEU A 16 -23.67 10.73 -49.54
CA LEU A 16 -23.16 10.21 -48.28
C LEU A 16 -22.15 11.23 -47.78
N VAL A 17 -22.60 12.17 -46.94
CA VAL A 17 -21.69 12.97 -46.13
C VAL A 17 -21.07 12.00 -45.15
N LEU A 18 -19.93 11.43 -45.54
CA LEU A 18 -18.94 10.99 -44.57
C LEU A 18 -18.63 12.22 -43.74
N VAL A 19 -19.32 12.38 -42.61
CA VAL A 19 -18.84 13.20 -41.52
C VAL A 19 -17.51 12.55 -41.17
N GLY A 20 -16.44 13.08 -41.77
CA GLY A 20 -15.10 12.74 -41.38
C GLY A 20 -15.07 12.98 -39.88
N CYS A 21 -14.99 11.89 -39.13
CA CYS A 21 -14.55 11.98 -37.75
C CYS A 21 -13.17 12.59 -37.88
N GLY A 22 -13.05 13.90 -37.64
CA GLY A 22 -11.78 14.61 -37.75
C GLY A 22 -10.80 13.87 -36.87
N GLY A 23 -9.89 13.12 -37.51
CA GLY A 23 -8.98 12.24 -36.80
C GLY A 23 -8.19 13.10 -35.84
N PHE A 24 -8.28 12.80 -34.54
CA PHE A 24 -7.36 13.39 -33.60
C PHE A 24 -5.95 12.98 -34.02
N VAL A 25 -5.11 13.96 -34.33
CA VAL A 25 -3.69 13.70 -34.56
C VAL A 25 -3.05 13.44 -33.21
N TYR A 26 -2.30 12.35 -33.11
CA TYR A 26 -1.55 11.99 -31.92
C TYR A 26 -0.06 12.05 -32.22
N THR A 27 0.70 12.64 -31.31
CA THR A 27 2.17 12.58 -31.34
C THR A 27 2.69 12.12 -29.99
N THR A 28 4.01 11.92 -29.88
CA THR A 28 4.62 11.33 -28.68
C THR A 28 5.15 12.38 -27.73
N VAL A 29 4.95 12.14 -26.44
CA VAL A 29 5.62 12.84 -25.34
C VAL A 29 6.43 11.83 -24.54
N GLY A 30 7.70 12.10 -24.33
CA GLY A 30 8.61 11.11 -23.75
C GLY A 30 9.99 11.67 -23.46
N GLY A 31 10.89 10.76 -23.13
CA GLY A 31 12.27 11.06 -22.85
C GLY A 31 12.96 9.85 -22.23
N LYS A 32 13.86 10.06 -21.27
CA LYS A 32 14.77 9.00 -20.80
C LYS A 32 14.71 8.78 -19.29
N VAL A 33 14.77 7.52 -18.88
CA VAL A 33 15.05 7.09 -17.50
C VAL A 33 16.54 6.79 -17.36
N THR A 34 17.17 7.34 -16.32
CA THR A 34 18.57 7.09 -15.98
C THR A 34 18.74 6.78 -14.49
N GLY A 35 19.68 5.89 -14.15
CA GLY A 35 20.00 5.52 -12.78
C GLY A 35 19.06 4.48 -12.15
N LEU A 36 18.25 3.79 -12.96
CA LEU A 36 17.39 2.71 -12.50
C LEU A 36 18.24 1.47 -12.18
N THR A 37 18.21 1.02 -10.92
CA THR A 37 18.97 -0.15 -10.48
C THR A 37 18.48 -1.42 -11.16
N THR A 38 19.40 -2.28 -11.60
CA THR A 38 19.09 -3.60 -12.18
C THR A 38 18.20 -4.43 -11.27
N GLY A 39 17.17 -5.04 -11.83
CA GLY A 39 16.19 -5.84 -11.08
C GLY A 39 15.08 -5.03 -10.41
N SER A 40 15.11 -3.70 -10.48
CA SER A 40 14.00 -2.84 -10.06
C SER A 40 13.14 -2.42 -11.25
N THR A 41 11.88 -2.06 -10.97
CA THR A 41 10.94 -1.56 -11.97
C THR A 41 10.39 -0.21 -11.57
N ILE A 42 10.29 0.70 -12.53
CA ILE A 42 9.58 1.97 -12.40
C ILE A 42 8.30 1.91 -13.22
N VAL A 43 7.21 2.46 -12.67
CA VAL A 43 5.99 2.73 -13.45
C VAL A 43 5.85 4.23 -13.59
N LEU A 44 5.95 4.72 -14.82
CA LEU A 44 5.61 6.09 -15.17
C LEU A 44 4.13 6.14 -15.52
N LYS A 45 3.45 7.23 -15.15
CA LYS A 45 2.12 7.56 -15.65
C LYS A 45 2.12 8.88 -16.37
N ASN A 46 1.32 8.99 -17.42
CA ASN A 46 0.88 10.25 -17.99
C ASN A 46 -0.60 10.41 -17.67
N GLU A 47 -0.95 11.47 -16.95
CA GLU A 47 -2.30 11.63 -16.38
C GLU A 47 -2.68 10.43 -15.50
N THR A 48 -3.96 10.10 -15.37
CA THR A 48 -4.44 9.01 -14.50
C THR A 48 -4.43 7.63 -15.13
N ASN A 49 -4.57 7.52 -16.45
CA ASN A 49 -4.93 6.25 -17.10
C ASN A 49 -3.86 5.64 -18.01
N TYR A 50 -2.78 6.37 -18.30
CA TYR A 50 -1.72 5.88 -19.19
C TYR A 50 -0.48 5.54 -18.40
N THR A 51 -0.09 4.28 -18.36
CA THR A 51 1.10 3.82 -17.65
C THR A 51 2.13 3.18 -18.59
N LYS A 52 3.40 3.29 -18.21
CA LYS A 52 4.52 2.64 -18.87
C LYS A 52 5.47 2.09 -17.82
N THR A 53 5.74 0.79 -17.88
CA THR A 53 6.70 0.13 -17.00
C THR A 53 8.05 0.01 -17.70
N LEU A 54 9.12 0.30 -16.97
CA LEU A 54 10.50 0.08 -17.39
C LEU A 54 11.23 -0.74 -16.32
N SER A 55 12.11 -1.64 -16.75
CA SER A 55 12.94 -2.51 -15.90
C SER A 55 14.44 -2.28 -16.06
N ALA A 56 14.82 -1.28 -16.86
CA ALA A 56 16.19 -0.83 -17.07
C ALA A 56 16.16 0.65 -17.53
N ASP A 57 17.32 1.30 -17.49
CA ASP A 57 17.51 2.61 -18.11
C ASP A 57 17.16 2.55 -19.60
N GLY A 58 16.56 3.63 -20.12
CA GLY A 58 16.11 3.65 -21.50
C GLY A 58 15.09 4.74 -21.78
N GLU A 59 14.63 4.75 -23.03
CA GLU A 59 13.63 5.72 -23.50
C GLU A 59 12.21 5.25 -23.16
N PHE A 60 11.32 6.21 -22.95
CA PHE A 60 9.89 5.99 -22.82
C PHE A 60 9.12 7.05 -23.60
N SER A 61 7.89 6.72 -24.00
CA SER A 61 6.98 7.67 -24.63
C SER A 61 5.53 7.29 -24.41
N PHE A 62 4.66 8.29 -24.30
CA PHE A 62 3.20 8.19 -24.32
C PHE A 62 2.67 8.86 -25.59
N ARG A 63 1.50 8.42 -26.08
CA ARG A 63 0.78 9.12 -27.16
C ARG A 63 -0.17 10.14 -26.56
N VAL A 64 -0.14 11.36 -27.06
CA VAL A 64 -1.00 12.47 -26.63
C VAL A 64 -1.55 13.17 -27.87
N ALA A 65 -2.83 13.55 -27.83
CA ALA A 65 -3.46 14.27 -28.92
C ALA A 65 -2.82 15.66 -29.09
N SER A 66 -2.77 16.18 -30.31
CA SER A 66 -2.36 17.57 -30.57
C SER A 66 -3.21 18.54 -29.75
N ASN A 67 -2.57 19.57 -29.19
CA ASN A 67 -3.15 20.53 -28.22
C ASN A 67 -3.60 19.91 -26.89
N GLY A 68 -3.41 18.61 -26.67
CA GLY A 68 -3.62 17.96 -25.38
C GLY A 68 -2.55 18.34 -24.36
N THR A 69 -2.91 18.30 -23.08
CA THR A 69 -1.96 18.43 -21.97
C THR A 69 -1.33 17.08 -21.65
N TYR A 70 -0.16 17.12 -21.02
CA TYR A 70 0.47 15.95 -20.42
C TYR A 70 0.96 16.29 -19.02
N SER A 71 0.96 15.27 -18.16
CA SER A 71 1.37 15.32 -16.77
C SER A 71 1.99 13.99 -16.40
N ILE A 72 3.29 13.88 -16.67
CA ILE A 72 4.11 12.70 -16.45
C ILE A 72 4.68 12.73 -15.04
N SER A 73 4.44 11.65 -14.32
CA SER A 73 4.91 11.45 -12.95
C SER A 73 5.24 9.99 -12.71
N VAL A 74 5.94 9.71 -11.61
CA VAL A 74 6.17 8.33 -11.17
C VAL A 74 4.90 7.82 -10.48
N ALA A 75 4.29 6.78 -11.03
CA ALA A 75 3.15 6.09 -10.44
C ALA A 75 3.59 5.10 -9.36
N THR A 76 4.69 4.37 -9.63
CA THR A 76 5.29 3.42 -8.69
C THR A 76 6.78 3.66 -8.67
N GLN A 77 7.28 4.11 -7.51
CA GLN A 77 8.72 4.25 -7.31
C GLN A 77 9.37 2.87 -7.25
N PRO A 78 10.51 2.68 -7.92
CA PRO A 78 11.36 1.52 -7.66
C PRO A 78 11.89 1.53 -6.23
N ASN A 79 12.47 0.41 -5.83
CA ASN A 79 13.25 0.22 -4.63
C ASN A 79 14.45 -0.64 -5.08
N PRO A 80 15.72 -0.20 -4.97
CA PRO A 80 16.25 0.68 -3.92
C PRO A 80 16.54 2.14 -4.33
N VAL A 81 15.99 2.66 -5.44
CA VAL A 81 16.23 4.04 -5.91
C VAL A 81 14.97 4.89 -5.84
N ASN A 82 15.12 6.21 -5.79
CA ASN A 82 14.02 7.16 -5.91
C ASN A 82 14.18 7.99 -7.18
N CYS A 83 13.16 7.98 -8.04
CA CYS A 83 13.18 8.65 -9.33
C CYS A 83 12.37 9.94 -9.32
N THR A 84 12.92 11.02 -9.86
CA THR A 84 12.21 12.30 -10.03
C THR A 84 12.06 12.62 -11.51
N VAL A 85 10.96 13.27 -11.87
CA VAL A 85 10.65 13.68 -13.25
C VAL A 85 10.90 15.18 -13.39
N ALA A 86 11.74 15.56 -14.34
CA ALA A 86 11.92 16.94 -14.80
C ALA A 86 11.22 17.14 -16.15
N ASN A 87 10.69 18.35 -16.38
CA ASN A 87 9.89 18.68 -17.57
C ASN A 87 8.67 17.77 -17.79
N GLY A 88 8.13 17.19 -16.72
CA GLY A 88 7.05 16.21 -16.80
C GLY A 88 5.69 16.76 -17.20
N SER A 89 5.48 18.08 -17.23
CA SER A 89 4.18 18.68 -17.55
C SER A 89 4.25 19.68 -18.69
N GLY A 90 3.16 19.79 -19.45
CA GLY A 90 3.04 20.76 -20.54
C GLY A 90 1.84 20.54 -21.45
N THR A 91 1.87 21.21 -22.61
CA THR A 91 0.84 21.10 -23.66
C THR A 91 1.50 20.83 -24.99
N MET A 92 0.94 19.89 -25.75
CA MET A 92 1.39 19.59 -27.11
C MET A 92 1.11 20.79 -28.02
N ARG A 93 2.11 21.28 -28.75
CA ARG A 93 1.96 22.36 -29.74
C ARG A 93 2.14 21.78 -31.14
N GLY A 94 1.05 21.33 -31.74
CA GLY A 94 1.05 20.70 -33.07
C GLY A 94 1.45 19.22 -33.05
N GLU A 95 2.22 18.79 -34.04
CA GLU A 95 2.58 17.39 -34.30
C GLU A 95 4.02 17.03 -33.89
N THR A 96 4.82 18.01 -33.49
CA THR A 96 6.22 17.79 -33.08
C THR A 96 6.27 17.02 -31.76
N PRO A 97 7.02 15.89 -31.70
CA PRO A 97 7.23 15.14 -30.46
C PRO A 97 7.89 15.97 -29.36
N VAL A 98 7.48 15.73 -28.12
CA VAL A 98 8.19 16.21 -26.93
C VAL A 98 9.12 15.08 -26.45
N THR A 99 10.41 15.35 -26.37
CA THR A 99 11.45 14.34 -26.06
C THR A 99 12.36 14.71 -24.89
N ASN A 100 12.12 15.86 -24.25
CA ASN A 100 12.99 16.46 -23.24
C ASN A 100 12.59 16.13 -21.80
N ILE A 101 11.82 15.06 -21.59
CA ILE A 101 11.44 14.62 -20.24
C ILE A 101 12.57 13.78 -19.66
N ASP A 102 13.14 14.26 -18.56
CA ASP A 102 14.23 13.56 -17.88
C ASP A 102 13.72 12.91 -16.60
N VAL A 103 13.95 11.61 -16.46
CA VAL A 103 13.62 10.85 -15.26
C VAL A 103 14.93 10.37 -14.65
N LYS A 104 15.30 10.96 -13.53
CA LYS A 104 16.56 10.67 -12.84
C LYS A 104 16.31 9.91 -11.56
N CYS A 105 16.90 8.73 -11.44
CA CYS A 105 16.85 7.88 -10.27
C CYS A 105 18.14 8.00 -9.46
N VAL A 106 18.01 8.12 -8.14
CA VAL A 106 19.13 8.19 -7.20
C VAL A 106 19.00 7.12 -6.11
N PRO A 107 20.09 6.54 -5.59
CA PRO A 107 20.04 5.56 -4.51
C PRO A 107 19.31 6.09 -3.26
N ASN A 108 18.50 5.23 -2.65
CA ASN A 108 17.98 5.42 -1.30
C ASN A 108 18.92 4.75 -0.28
N VAL A 109 18.68 5.02 1.00
CA VAL A 109 19.43 4.51 2.15
C VAL A 109 18.88 3.15 2.57
N GLN A 110 19.72 2.12 2.64
CA GLN A 110 19.36 0.85 3.28
C GLN A 110 19.48 0.99 4.79
N LEU A 111 18.42 0.64 5.51
CA LEU A 111 18.44 0.58 6.96
C LEU A 111 18.68 -0.87 7.42
N GLY A 112 19.21 -1.04 8.62
CA GLY A 112 19.51 -2.35 9.19
C GLY A 112 19.70 -2.31 10.70
N GLY A 113 19.93 -3.48 11.27
CA GLY A 113 19.93 -3.62 12.72
C GLY A 113 20.27 -5.02 13.18
N THR A 114 19.98 -5.28 14.45
CA THR A 114 20.17 -6.59 15.09
C THR A 114 18.90 -7.02 15.80
N LEU A 115 18.48 -8.26 15.54
CA LEU A 115 17.36 -8.92 16.22
C LEU A 115 17.89 -9.84 17.33
N THR A 116 17.31 -9.74 18.52
CA THR A 116 17.60 -10.59 19.67
C THR A 116 16.34 -11.19 20.28
N ASN A 117 16.50 -12.34 20.93
CA ASN A 117 15.46 -13.04 21.69
C ASN A 117 14.20 -13.42 20.89
N LEU A 118 14.31 -13.56 19.57
CA LEU A 118 13.28 -14.22 18.76
C LEU A 118 13.26 -15.72 19.11
N PRO A 119 12.12 -16.29 19.53
CA PRO A 119 12.00 -17.72 19.77
C PRO A 119 12.32 -18.56 18.53
N SER A 120 12.82 -19.78 18.72
CA SER A 120 13.06 -20.70 17.60
C SER A 120 11.77 -20.96 16.82
N SER A 121 11.86 -20.96 15.48
CA SER A 121 10.72 -21.18 14.57
C SER A 121 9.65 -20.09 14.57
N ALA A 122 9.85 -19.00 15.32
CA ALA A 122 9.02 -17.81 15.22
C ALA A 122 9.42 -16.94 14.03
N SER A 123 8.50 -16.08 13.59
CA SER A 123 8.76 -15.03 12.62
C SER A 123 8.32 -13.67 13.17
N LEU A 124 9.11 -12.65 12.89
CA LEU A 124 8.79 -11.25 13.13
C LEU A 124 8.75 -10.52 11.78
N ILE A 125 7.74 -9.69 11.56
CA ILE A 125 7.68 -8.83 10.37
C ILE A 125 7.85 -7.38 10.80
N LEU A 126 8.84 -6.70 10.22
CA LEU A 126 9.09 -5.28 10.38
C LEU A 126 8.59 -4.50 9.16
N ALA A 127 8.07 -3.30 9.41
CA ALA A 127 7.76 -2.30 8.40
C ALA A 127 8.52 -1.00 8.67
N VAL A 128 8.64 -0.18 7.65
CA VAL A 128 9.22 1.16 7.76
C VAL A 128 8.18 2.16 7.28
N ASN A 129 7.87 3.18 8.10
CA ASN A 129 6.89 4.24 7.78
C ASN A 129 5.51 3.70 7.37
N GLY A 130 5.05 2.61 7.99
CA GLY A 130 3.78 1.95 7.64
C GLY A 130 3.75 1.26 6.26
N ASP A 131 4.88 1.16 5.55
CA ASP A 131 4.94 0.55 4.21
C ASP A 131 4.53 -0.94 4.25
N THR A 132 3.52 -1.29 3.46
CA THR A 132 3.00 -2.66 3.33
C THR A 132 3.58 -3.43 2.15
N SER A 133 4.24 -2.74 1.21
CA SER A 133 4.81 -3.34 0.00
C SER A 133 6.20 -3.91 0.25
N TYR A 134 7.00 -3.27 1.11
CA TYR A 134 8.38 -3.67 1.40
C TYR A 134 8.59 -4.02 2.87
N ARG A 135 7.94 -5.09 3.32
CA ARG A 135 8.10 -5.62 4.68
C ARG A 135 9.30 -6.55 4.77
N THR A 136 9.91 -6.61 5.96
CA THR A 136 11.07 -7.47 6.25
C THR A 136 10.66 -8.58 7.20
N THR A 137 10.71 -9.82 6.73
CA THR A 137 10.45 -10.99 7.57
C THR A 137 11.76 -11.52 8.15
N LEU A 138 11.82 -11.59 9.48
CA LEU A 138 12.96 -12.10 10.23
C LEU A 138 12.56 -13.42 10.90
N THR A 139 13.38 -14.46 10.72
CA THR A 139 13.15 -15.82 11.23
C THR A 139 14.28 -16.33 12.12
N ALA A 140 15.31 -15.52 12.33
CA ALA A 140 16.46 -15.84 13.17
C ALA A 140 17.01 -14.57 13.84
N ASN A 141 17.65 -14.75 15.00
CA ASN A 141 18.41 -13.71 15.67
C ASN A 141 19.68 -13.36 14.89
N GLY A 142 20.19 -12.14 15.06
CA GLY A 142 21.40 -11.66 14.41
C GLY A 142 21.18 -10.38 13.59
N PRO A 143 22.16 -10.00 12.75
CA PRO A 143 22.05 -8.81 11.92
C PRO A 143 20.99 -8.98 10.84
N PHE A 144 20.30 -7.89 10.50
CA PHE A 144 19.33 -7.83 9.41
C PHE A 144 19.45 -6.53 8.62
N SER A 145 18.95 -6.56 7.39
CA SER A 145 18.72 -5.38 6.56
C SER A 145 17.24 -5.28 6.23
N LEU A 146 16.72 -4.06 6.25
CA LEU A 146 15.32 -3.80 5.92
C LEU A 146 15.13 -3.81 4.40
N ALA A 147 14.03 -4.42 3.96
CA ALA A 147 13.64 -4.48 2.55
C ALA A 147 13.25 -3.09 2.00
N ARG A 148 12.66 -2.23 2.84
CA ARG A 148 12.35 -0.84 2.48
C ARG A 148 13.58 0.03 2.66
N TYR A 149 14.08 0.58 1.56
CA TYR A 149 15.08 1.65 1.60
C TYR A 149 14.38 2.97 1.90
N VAL A 150 15.06 4.00 2.42
CA VAL A 150 14.45 5.31 2.71
C VAL A 150 15.17 6.40 1.94
N VAL A 151 14.43 7.35 1.37
CA VAL A 151 15.03 8.47 0.62
C VAL A 151 15.98 9.24 1.52
N ASP A 152 17.16 9.59 0.99
CA ASP A 152 18.16 10.36 1.71
C ASP A 152 17.57 11.68 2.25
N GLY A 153 17.85 12.00 3.51
CA GLY A 153 17.31 13.16 4.21
C GLY A 153 15.86 13.03 4.69
N GLN A 154 15.15 11.93 4.39
CA GLN A 154 13.79 11.69 4.91
C GLN A 154 13.79 10.97 6.25
N THR A 155 12.73 11.19 7.03
CA THR A 155 12.54 10.50 8.30
C THR A 155 12.12 9.05 8.10
N TYR A 156 12.54 8.19 9.02
CA TYR A 156 12.12 6.80 9.10
C TYR A 156 11.59 6.46 10.49
N LYS A 157 10.69 5.48 10.52
CA LYS A 157 10.17 4.81 11.70
C LYS A 157 10.04 3.32 11.39
N VAL A 158 10.88 2.51 12.02
CA VAL A 158 10.85 1.05 11.99
C VAL A 158 9.87 0.59 13.04
N GLU A 159 8.90 -0.20 12.62
CA GLU A 159 7.79 -0.66 13.44
C GLU A 159 7.60 -2.15 13.30
N VAL A 160 7.09 -2.78 14.36
CA VAL A 160 6.65 -4.17 14.30
C VAL A 160 5.31 -4.21 13.56
N ALA A 161 5.30 -4.82 12.39
CA ALA A 161 4.09 -4.99 11.58
C ALA A 161 3.33 -6.28 11.95
N SER A 162 4.06 -7.33 12.32
CA SER A 162 3.48 -8.57 12.83
C SER A 162 4.46 -9.18 13.84
N PRO A 163 4.16 -9.15 15.14
CA PRO A 163 4.98 -9.79 16.15
C PRO A 163 4.81 -11.32 16.08
N PRO A 164 5.76 -12.08 16.64
CA PRO A 164 5.52 -13.48 16.95
C PRO A 164 4.34 -13.65 17.91
N ALA A 165 3.63 -14.77 17.80
CA ALA A 165 2.53 -15.09 18.71
C ALA A 165 3.02 -15.13 20.18
N GLY A 166 2.29 -14.45 21.07
CA GLY A 166 2.62 -14.38 22.49
C GLY A 166 3.93 -13.67 22.82
N GLN A 167 4.44 -12.83 21.91
CA GLN A 167 5.64 -12.03 22.14
C GLN A 167 5.34 -10.55 21.91
N VAL A 168 6.09 -9.70 22.60
CA VAL A 168 6.24 -8.28 22.31
C VAL A 168 7.65 -8.07 21.82
N CYS A 169 7.82 -7.34 20.71
CA CYS A 169 9.14 -6.95 20.23
C CYS A 169 9.29 -5.44 20.33
N ALA A 170 10.24 -4.98 21.15
CA ALA A 170 10.57 -3.57 21.30
C ALA A 170 11.63 -3.17 20.27
N VAL A 171 11.41 -2.04 19.61
CA VAL A 171 12.35 -1.44 18.66
C VAL A 171 13.07 -0.28 19.34
N THR A 172 14.41 -0.32 19.39
CA THR A 172 15.28 0.76 19.86
C THR A 172 16.04 1.34 18.68
N ASN A 173 16.32 2.66 18.72
CA ASN A 173 16.85 3.40 17.57
C ASN A 173 16.03 3.20 16.27
N GLY A 174 14.74 2.89 16.41
CA GLY A 174 13.85 2.62 15.29
C GLY A 174 13.44 3.86 14.51
N SER A 175 13.84 5.06 14.92
CA SER A 175 13.45 6.29 14.24
C SER A 175 14.62 7.25 14.09
N GLY A 176 14.61 8.02 13.00
CA GLY A 176 15.61 9.03 12.73
C GLY A 176 15.48 9.61 11.32
N THR A 177 16.54 10.22 10.83
CA THR A 177 16.66 10.68 9.44
C THR A 177 17.62 9.77 8.69
N ALA A 178 17.20 9.29 7.52
CA ALA A 178 18.03 8.43 6.68
C ALA A 178 19.16 9.25 6.06
N SER A 179 20.39 8.72 6.08
CA SER A 179 21.55 9.33 5.43
C SER A 179 22.36 8.30 4.65
N LEU A 180 22.66 8.57 3.39
CA LEU A 180 23.58 7.75 2.58
C LEU A 180 25.02 7.80 3.14
N ALA A 181 25.40 8.91 3.77
CA ALA A 181 26.71 9.07 4.38
C ALA A 181 26.87 8.30 5.70
N SER A 182 25.74 8.04 6.40
CA SER A 182 25.72 7.29 7.65
C SER A 182 24.41 6.47 7.74
N PRO A 183 24.34 5.33 7.04
CA PRO A 183 23.14 4.49 7.06
C PRO A 183 22.85 3.97 8.46
N ALA A 184 21.59 4.03 8.90
CA ALA A 184 21.22 3.50 10.21
C ALA A 184 21.33 1.97 10.19
N THR A 185 22.35 1.46 10.88
CA THR A 185 22.66 0.02 11.00
C THR A 185 22.53 -0.48 12.44
N ASN A 186 22.11 0.39 13.34
CA ASN A 186 22.05 0.17 14.79
C ASN A 186 20.60 0.07 15.32
N VAL A 187 19.63 -0.25 14.45
CA VAL A 187 18.25 -0.52 14.88
C VAL A 187 18.26 -1.78 15.74
N GLY A 188 17.95 -1.65 17.03
CA GLY A 188 17.84 -2.79 17.92
C GLY A 188 16.41 -3.31 17.92
N VAL A 189 16.24 -4.63 17.82
CA VAL A 189 14.94 -5.26 17.98
C VAL A 189 15.07 -6.39 18.98
N ASN A 190 14.33 -6.30 20.07
CA ASN A 190 14.37 -7.29 21.15
C ASN A 190 12.98 -7.83 21.43
N CYS A 191 12.79 -9.14 21.26
CA CYS A 191 11.53 -9.81 21.58
C CYS A 191 11.54 -10.39 23.00
N PHE A 192 10.40 -10.39 23.66
CA PHE A 192 10.21 -10.95 24.99
C PHE A 192 8.74 -11.38 25.18
N ALA A 193 8.51 -12.23 26.19
CA ALA A 193 7.21 -12.81 26.44
C ALA A 193 6.13 -11.72 26.58
N GLY A 194 5.06 -11.88 25.81
CA GLY A 194 3.88 -11.03 25.82
C GLY A 194 2.67 -11.81 26.28
N VAL A 195 1.65 -11.06 26.68
CA VAL A 195 0.35 -11.58 27.07
C VAL A 195 -0.61 -11.40 25.89
N PRO A 196 -1.05 -12.49 25.23
CA PRO A 196 -2.07 -12.39 24.19
C PRO A 196 -3.37 -11.86 24.75
N ILE A 197 -4.01 -10.94 24.03
CA ILE A 197 -5.34 -10.42 24.36
C ILE A 197 -6.32 -11.02 23.35
N GLY A 198 -7.39 -11.66 23.82
CA GLY A 198 -8.33 -12.36 22.96
C GLY A 198 -9.63 -12.66 23.68
N GLY A 199 -10.61 -13.28 23.03
CA GLY A 199 -11.89 -13.55 23.65
C GLY A 199 -12.76 -14.47 22.78
N THR A 200 -14.05 -14.50 23.08
CA THR A 200 -15.05 -15.23 22.29
C THR A 200 -16.07 -14.27 21.71
N LEU A 201 -16.44 -14.50 20.45
CA LEU A 201 -17.52 -13.82 19.77
C LEU A 201 -18.69 -14.79 19.56
N SER A 202 -19.91 -14.31 19.82
CA SER A 202 -21.15 -15.04 19.65
C SER A 202 -22.27 -14.16 19.09
N GLY A 203 -23.12 -14.75 18.25
CA GLY A 203 -24.32 -14.10 17.73
C GLY A 203 -24.07 -13.18 16.53
N LEU A 204 -22.89 -13.18 15.92
CA LEU A 204 -22.61 -12.39 14.72
C LEU A 204 -23.37 -12.97 13.51
N LYS A 205 -24.12 -12.12 12.82
CA LYS A 205 -24.84 -12.49 11.61
C LYS A 205 -23.85 -12.77 10.48
N ALA A 206 -24.06 -13.88 9.76
CA ALA A 206 -23.26 -14.22 8.60
C ALA A 206 -23.18 -13.08 7.58
N ASN A 207 -22.01 -12.91 6.96
CA ASN A 207 -21.72 -11.85 5.98
C ASN A 207 -21.84 -10.43 6.51
N THR A 208 -21.67 -10.23 7.83
CA THR A 208 -21.50 -8.91 8.43
C THR A 208 -20.09 -8.76 8.99
N LEU A 209 -19.64 -7.50 9.15
CA LEU A 209 -18.33 -7.17 9.68
C LEU A 209 -18.48 -6.54 11.06
N LEU A 210 -17.87 -7.16 12.06
CA LEU A 210 -17.60 -6.53 13.35
C LEU A 210 -16.11 -6.15 13.39
N THR A 211 -15.81 -4.91 13.75
CA THR A 211 -14.42 -4.52 14.05
C THR A 211 -14.30 -4.24 15.54
N LEU A 212 -13.38 -4.95 16.19
CA LEU A 212 -12.95 -4.66 17.56
C LEU A 212 -11.63 -3.88 17.53
N THR A 213 -11.38 -3.13 18.60
CA THR A 213 -10.07 -2.55 18.86
C THR A 213 -9.61 -2.90 20.27
N ASN A 214 -8.31 -3.07 20.47
CA ASN A 214 -7.65 -3.07 21.76
C ASN A 214 -6.76 -1.82 21.85
N ASN A 215 -6.97 -0.98 22.88
CA ASN A 215 -6.19 0.24 23.12
C ASN A 215 -6.11 1.20 21.90
N THR A 216 -7.14 1.22 21.05
CA THR A 216 -7.30 2.07 19.84
C THR A 216 -6.32 1.84 18.69
N ASN A 217 -5.23 1.12 18.89
CA ASN A 217 -4.15 0.95 17.91
C ASN A 217 -4.02 -0.48 17.34
N ASP A 218 -4.61 -1.47 18.01
CA ASP A 218 -4.75 -2.83 17.50
C ASP A 218 -6.21 -3.04 17.09
N THR A 219 -6.45 -3.37 15.81
CA THR A 219 -7.80 -3.55 15.27
C THR A 219 -7.94 -4.96 14.72
N TYR A 220 -9.10 -5.56 14.95
CA TYR A 220 -9.36 -6.93 14.54
C TYR A 220 -10.74 -7.04 13.91
N ASN A 221 -10.78 -7.52 12.66
CA ASN A 221 -11.99 -7.71 11.88
C ASN A 221 -12.51 -9.13 12.06
N LEU A 222 -13.77 -9.27 12.46
CA LEU A 222 -14.47 -10.54 12.68
C LEU A 222 -15.61 -10.68 11.67
N LEU A 223 -15.66 -11.85 11.02
CA LEU A 223 -16.67 -12.22 10.01
C LEU A 223 -17.52 -13.42 10.43
N ALA A 224 -17.19 -14.06 11.55
CA ALA A 224 -17.89 -15.22 12.09
C ALA A 224 -17.67 -15.32 13.60
N ASP A 225 -18.57 -16.04 14.27
CA ASP A 225 -18.44 -16.42 15.69
C ASP A 225 -17.21 -17.33 15.93
N GLY A 226 -16.70 -17.32 17.16
CA GLY A 226 -15.57 -18.14 17.57
C GLY A 226 -14.59 -17.46 18.52
N VAL A 227 -13.43 -18.07 18.72
CA VAL A 227 -12.33 -17.48 19.49
C VAL A 227 -11.59 -16.48 18.62
N PHE A 228 -11.22 -15.34 19.19
CA PHE A 228 -10.37 -14.36 18.54
C PHE A 228 -9.17 -14.01 19.42
N THR A 229 -8.10 -13.55 18.81
CA THR A 229 -6.92 -13.03 19.51
C THR A 229 -6.37 -11.88 18.70
N PHE A 230 -6.14 -10.75 19.37
CA PHE A 230 -5.53 -9.57 18.78
C PHE A 230 -4.10 -9.87 18.32
N LEU A 231 -3.64 -9.13 17.30
CA LEU A 231 -2.34 -9.38 16.69
C LEU A 231 -1.20 -9.04 17.65
N PHE A 232 -1.32 -7.92 18.38
CA PHE A 232 -0.31 -7.46 19.30
C PHE A 232 -0.60 -7.96 20.72
N SER A 233 0.34 -8.75 21.24
CA SER A 233 0.37 -9.05 22.68
C SER A 233 0.76 -7.81 23.47
N LEU A 234 0.36 -7.76 24.74
CA LEU A 234 0.76 -6.68 25.65
C LEU A 234 1.88 -7.13 26.58
N ALA A 235 2.73 -6.19 26.99
CA ALA A 235 3.71 -6.46 28.04
C ALA A 235 3.00 -6.70 29.38
N ASP A 236 3.66 -7.43 30.28
CA ASP A 236 3.16 -7.65 31.65
C ASP A 236 2.87 -6.32 32.36
N GLY A 237 1.71 -6.23 33.02
CA GLY A 237 1.24 -5.03 33.72
C GLY A 237 0.58 -3.96 32.85
N GLN A 238 0.58 -4.09 31.52
CA GLN A 238 -0.10 -3.13 30.64
C GLN A 238 -1.63 -3.28 30.69
N SER A 239 -2.35 -2.16 30.64
CA SER A 239 -3.81 -2.20 30.53
C SER A 239 -4.27 -2.58 29.13
N TYR A 240 -5.34 -3.36 29.03
CA TYR A 240 -6.08 -3.57 27.80
C TYR A 240 -7.46 -2.89 27.87
N ASP A 241 -7.96 -2.42 26.73
CA ASP A 241 -9.28 -1.82 26.56
C ASP A 241 -9.84 -2.23 25.20
N VAL A 242 -10.63 -3.31 25.23
CA VAL A 242 -11.28 -3.92 24.08
C VAL A 242 -12.66 -3.30 23.89
N GLN A 243 -12.86 -2.71 22.71
CA GLN A 243 -14.07 -1.96 22.37
C GLN A 243 -14.57 -2.34 20.98
N VAL A 244 -15.86 -2.12 20.72
CA VAL A 244 -16.39 -2.17 19.36
C VAL A 244 -15.99 -0.88 18.63
N ALA A 245 -15.16 -1.01 17.61
CA ALA A 245 -14.79 0.08 16.72
C ALA A 245 -15.83 0.28 15.61
N THR A 246 -16.41 -0.81 15.09
CA THR A 246 -17.45 -0.76 14.05
C THR A 246 -18.48 -1.85 14.30
N GLN A 247 -19.75 -1.45 14.45
CA GLN A 247 -20.87 -2.37 14.62
C GLN A 247 -21.23 -3.05 13.29
N PRO A 248 -21.58 -4.35 13.29
CA PRO A 248 -22.14 -5.02 12.12
C PRO A 248 -23.50 -4.43 11.71
N THR A 249 -23.80 -4.46 10.41
CA THR A 249 -25.06 -3.93 9.88
C THR A 249 -26.27 -4.69 10.44
N GLY A 250 -27.20 -3.97 11.08
CA GLY A 250 -28.43 -4.54 11.64
C GLY A 250 -28.24 -5.32 12.94
N GLN A 251 -27.10 -5.16 13.62
CA GLN A 251 -26.81 -5.77 14.90
C GLN A 251 -26.12 -4.78 15.84
N LYS A 252 -26.21 -5.04 17.14
CA LYS A 252 -25.45 -4.36 18.18
C LYS A 252 -24.66 -5.39 18.97
N CYS A 253 -23.34 -5.26 18.94
CA CYS A 253 -22.40 -6.06 19.71
C CYS A 253 -21.97 -5.31 20.97
N THR A 254 -21.84 -6.02 22.08
CA THR A 254 -21.34 -5.51 23.36
C THR A 254 -20.13 -6.33 23.80
N VAL A 255 -19.11 -5.65 24.35
CA VAL A 255 -17.92 -6.29 24.93
C VAL A 255 -18.09 -6.36 26.45
N ASN A 256 -18.05 -7.56 27.01
CA ASN A 256 -17.96 -7.76 28.46
C ASN A 256 -16.51 -8.10 28.83
N ASN A 257 -16.10 -7.67 30.02
CA ASN A 257 -14.72 -7.81 30.52
C ASN A 257 -13.66 -7.21 29.58
N GLY A 258 -14.05 -6.24 28.75
CA GLY A 258 -13.19 -5.60 27.76
C GLY A 258 -12.03 -4.81 28.35
N LYS A 259 -12.01 -4.53 29.66
CA LYS A 259 -10.94 -3.78 30.32
C LYS A 259 -10.26 -4.61 31.39
N GLY A 260 -8.94 -4.45 31.54
CA GLY A 260 -8.17 -5.11 32.59
C GLY A 260 -6.66 -4.91 32.43
N ILE A 261 -5.88 -5.73 33.12
CA ILE A 261 -4.41 -5.71 33.10
C ILE A 261 -3.89 -7.04 32.54
N ALA A 262 -2.96 -6.96 31.60
CA ALA A 262 -2.22 -8.10 31.06
C ALA A 262 -1.29 -8.67 32.13
N SER A 263 -1.34 -9.98 32.39
CA SER A 263 -0.46 -10.64 33.36
C SER A 263 0.17 -11.92 32.81
N LEU A 264 1.49 -12.04 32.90
CA LEU A 264 2.23 -13.27 32.59
C LEU A 264 2.11 -14.34 33.69
N ALA A 265 1.95 -13.91 34.95
CA ALA A 265 1.88 -14.83 36.11
C ALA A 265 0.55 -15.60 36.17
N ASN A 266 -0.51 -15.00 35.67
CA ASN A 266 -1.79 -15.66 35.42
C ASN A 266 -2.08 -15.58 33.92
N PRO A 267 -1.44 -16.44 33.10
CA PRO A 267 -1.59 -16.45 31.65
C PRO A 267 -2.96 -17.01 31.21
N THR A 268 -3.99 -16.85 32.05
CA THR A 268 -5.40 -16.74 31.65
C THR A 268 -5.85 -15.26 31.78
N PRO A 269 -5.59 -14.42 30.76
CA PRO A 269 -5.71 -12.95 30.78
C PRO A 269 -6.48 -12.43 29.55
N ALA A 270 -7.47 -11.54 29.69
CA ALA A 270 -8.31 -11.10 28.56
C ALA A 270 -9.11 -12.20 27.81
N SER A 271 -8.77 -13.49 27.84
CA SER A 271 -9.56 -14.61 27.31
C SER A 271 -10.93 -14.82 27.98
N ALA A 272 -11.25 -14.03 29.01
CA ALA A 272 -12.59 -13.89 29.59
C ALA A 272 -13.43 -12.78 28.94
N ILE A 273 -12.92 -12.13 27.89
CA ILE A 273 -13.68 -11.19 27.07
C ILE A 273 -14.71 -11.99 26.28
N SER A 274 -15.98 -11.68 26.52
CA SER A 274 -17.08 -12.19 25.72
C SER A 274 -17.66 -11.03 24.92
N VAL A 275 -17.79 -11.23 23.62
CA VAL A 275 -18.49 -10.32 22.72
C VAL A 275 -19.77 -11.00 22.28
N THR A 276 -20.90 -10.33 22.51
CA THR A 276 -22.22 -10.85 22.14
C THR A 276 -22.91 -9.84 21.23
N CYS A 277 -23.38 -10.31 20.09
CA CYS A 277 -24.14 -9.52 19.13
C CYS A 277 -25.60 -9.92 19.15
N VAL A 278 -26.49 -8.93 19.18
CA VAL A 278 -27.94 -9.11 19.11
C VAL A 278 -28.51 -8.28 17.96
N ALA A 279 -29.71 -8.61 17.51
CA ALA A 279 -30.42 -7.78 16.53
C ALA A 279 -30.57 -6.34 17.06
N GLY A 280 -30.25 -5.36 16.21
CA GLY A 280 -30.25 -3.94 16.53
C GLY A 280 -31.60 -3.26 16.30
#